data_AF-W9VH73-F1
#
_entry.id   AF-W9VH73-F1
#
_cell.length_a   1.000
_cell.length_b   1.000
_cell.length_c   1.000
_cell.angle_alpha   90.00
_cell.angle_beta   90.00
_cell.angle_gamma   90.00
#
_symmetry.space_group_name_H-M   'P 1'
#
loop_
_entity.id
_entity.type
_entity.pdbx_description
1 polymer ?
#
loop_
_entity_poly.entity_id
_entity_poly.type
_entity_poly.pdbx_seq_one_letter_code
_entity_poly.pdbx_strand_id
1 'polypeptide(L)'
;MDPSQVASGTLDPRQIFIKSQKGLQEIQTRAFKLPARLRRLLLMVDGRSTLGDLMRRYENLGDDLEDQFQRLVADGFLVERRSARNQDDRNESQVFNLDKAKGFARFVILGALGPAGSHRAERIERCVNPEDLYLEIQDLCDTLPSLLSSRQAKHVLDQLEPLMASLSAHRSDG
;
A
#
# COMPACT_ATOMS: atom_id res chain seq x y z
N MET A 1 43.47 -21.82 -3.98
CA MET A 1 42.90 -20.55 -3.49
C MET A 1 41.70 -20.26 -4.35
N ASP A 2 40.52 -20.63 -3.89
CA ASP A 2 39.25 -20.37 -4.57
C ASP A 2 38.85 -18.91 -4.37
N PRO A 3 38.79 -18.09 -5.44
CA PRO A 3 38.19 -16.78 -5.34
C PRO A 3 36.67 -16.96 -5.23
N SER A 4 36.20 -16.94 -3.98
CA SER A 4 34.98 -16.25 -3.55
C SER A 4 33.82 -16.31 -4.54
N GLN A 5 32.87 -17.18 -4.20
CA GLN A 5 31.45 -17.04 -4.50
C GLN A 5 31.01 -15.60 -4.20
N VAL A 6 31.14 -14.70 -5.18
CA VAL A 6 30.37 -13.46 -5.20
C VAL A 6 28.97 -13.89 -5.59
N ALA A 7 28.02 -13.71 -4.69
CA ALA A 7 26.62 -13.87 -4.98
C ALA A 7 26.28 -12.94 -6.15
N SER A 8 26.22 -13.51 -7.36
CA SER A 8 25.59 -12.90 -8.53
C SER A 8 24.08 -12.84 -8.27
N GLY A 9 23.68 -12.00 -7.33
CA GLY A 9 22.32 -11.54 -7.23
C GLY A 9 22.11 -10.55 -8.36
N THR A 10 21.55 -11.03 -9.47
CA THR A 10 21.04 -10.16 -10.54
C THR A 10 20.13 -9.11 -9.89
N LEU A 11 20.44 -7.83 -10.11
CA LEU A 11 19.61 -6.75 -9.61
C LEU A 11 18.25 -6.83 -10.32
N ASP A 12 17.15 -6.76 -9.58
CA ASP A 12 15.83 -6.80 -10.20
C ASP A 12 15.51 -5.40 -10.78
N PRO A 13 15.15 -5.28 -12.07
CA PRO A 13 14.84 -4.01 -12.71
C PRO A 13 13.65 -3.27 -12.04
N ARG A 14 12.82 -3.94 -11.24
CA ARG A 14 11.70 -3.33 -10.50
C ARG A 14 12.12 -2.72 -9.17
N GLN A 15 13.33 -2.99 -8.70
CA GLN A 15 13.85 -2.44 -7.45
C GLN A 15 14.11 -0.95 -7.57
N ILE A 16 13.97 -0.24 -6.45
CA ILE A 16 14.29 1.18 -6.39
C ILE A 16 15.42 1.32 -5.37
N PHE A 17 16.48 2.00 -5.76
CA PHE A 17 17.66 2.20 -4.91
C PHE A 17 17.70 3.62 -4.38
N ILE A 18 18.11 3.77 -3.11
CA ILE A 18 18.35 5.06 -2.48
C ILE A 18 19.82 5.17 -2.07
N LYS A 19 20.31 6.40 -2.00
CA LYS A 19 21.65 6.71 -1.49
C LYS A 19 21.71 6.35 -0.01
N SER A 20 22.67 5.52 0.38
CA SER A 20 22.93 5.22 1.78
C SER A 20 23.59 6.43 2.48
N GLN A 21 23.75 6.37 3.80
CA GLN A 21 24.55 7.37 4.53
C GLN A 21 25.98 7.46 3.98
N LYS A 22 26.59 6.33 3.63
CA LYS A 22 27.91 6.26 2.98
C LYS A 22 27.89 6.93 1.61
N GLY A 23 26.84 6.70 0.82
CA GLY A 23 26.60 7.38 -0.46
C GLY A 23 26.50 8.90 -0.32
N LEU A 24 25.74 9.38 0.67
CA LEU A 24 25.58 10.81 0.92
C LEU A 24 26.88 11.46 1.40
N GLN A 25 27.63 10.80 2.29
CA GLN A 25 28.94 11.26 2.72
C GLN A 25 29.92 11.35 1.55
N GLU A 26 29.96 10.34 0.68
CA GLU A 26 30.79 10.40 -0.53
C GLU A 26 30.46 11.63 -1.38
N ILE A 27 29.18 11.89 -1.64
CA ILE A 27 28.74 13.05 -2.42
C ILE A 27 29.19 14.37 -1.76
N GLN A 28 29.01 14.52 -0.46
CA GLN A 28 29.30 15.76 0.25
C GLN A 28 30.80 16.02 0.42
N THR A 29 31.55 15.00 0.86
CA THR A 29 32.93 15.20 1.36
C THR A 29 34.01 14.45 0.58
N ARG A 30 33.65 13.62 -0.42
CA ARG A 30 34.61 12.75 -1.14
C ARG A 30 35.38 11.81 -0.20
N ALA A 31 34.82 11.48 0.96
CA ALA A 31 35.51 10.74 2.01
C ALA A 31 35.98 9.33 1.57
N PHE A 32 35.28 8.69 0.63
CA PHE A 32 35.57 7.33 0.19
C PHE A 32 36.26 7.25 -1.17
N LYS A 33 36.59 8.41 -1.78
CA LYS A 33 37.33 8.54 -3.04
C LYS A 33 36.77 7.65 -4.15
N LEU A 34 35.44 7.62 -4.26
CA LEU A 34 34.75 6.80 -5.25
C LEU A 34 35.18 7.22 -6.67
N PRO A 35 35.47 6.27 -7.59
CA PRO A 35 35.81 6.59 -8.97
C PRO A 35 34.78 7.53 -9.60
N ALA A 36 35.24 8.47 -10.43
CA ALA A 36 34.39 9.52 -11.00
C ALA A 36 33.14 8.99 -11.71
N ARG A 37 33.26 7.82 -12.37
CA ARG A 37 32.16 7.14 -13.08
C ARG A 37 31.09 6.63 -12.11
N LEU A 38 31.50 5.86 -11.08
CA LEU A 38 30.60 5.37 -10.01
C LEU A 38 29.96 6.52 -9.22
N ARG A 39 30.71 7.59 -8.96
CA ARG A 39 30.18 8.78 -8.29
C ARG A 39 29.13 9.50 -9.13
N ARG A 40 29.34 9.62 -10.45
CA ARG A 40 28.35 10.18 -11.37
C ARG A 40 27.05 9.36 -11.33
N LEU A 41 27.17 8.03 -11.36
CA LEU A 41 26.03 7.14 -11.26
C LEU A 41 25.29 7.30 -9.93
N LEU A 42 26.03 7.33 -8.81
CA LEU A 42 25.48 7.59 -7.49
C LEU A 42 24.68 8.90 -7.44
N LEU A 43 25.20 9.98 -8.06
CA LEU A 43 24.50 11.27 -8.14
C LEU A 43 23.17 11.15 -8.91
N MET A 44 23.13 10.40 -10.00
CA MET A 44 21.96 10.21 -10.87
C MET A 44 20.80 9.44 -10.21
N VAL A 45 21.06 8.65 -9.15
CA VAL A 45 20.02 7.90 -8.45
C VAL A 45 19.06 8.86 -7.73
N ASP A 46 17.86 9.03 -8.26
CA ASP A 46 16.84 9.94 -7.71
C ASP A 46 16.09 9.37 -6.49
N GLY A 47 16.28 8.09 -6.18
CA GLY A 47 15.57 7.41 -5.09
C GLY A 47 14.09 7.18 -5.37
N ARG A 48 13.62 7.37 -6.60
CA ARG A 48 12.21 7.27 -6.99
C ARG A 48 11.98 6.33 -8.16
N SER A 49 12.85 6.40 -9.17
CA SER A 49 12.79 5.58 -10.39
C SER A 49 13.26 4.15 -10.11
N THR A 50 12.69 3.18 -10.80
CA THR A 50 13.15 1.78 -10.73
C THR A 50 14.52 1.64 -11.41
N LEU A 51 15.25 0.57 -11.11
CA LEU A 51 16.51 0.27 -11.78
C LEU A 51 16.31 0.17 -13.30
N GLY A 52 15.25 -0.49 -13.76
CA GLY A 52 14.91 -0.60 -15.17
C GLY A 52 14.65 0.75 -15.83
N ASP A 53 13.97 1.67 -15.14
CA ASP A 53 13.75 3.04 -15.64
C ASP A 53 15.06 3.83 -15.74
N LEU A 54 15.93 3.69 -14.74
CA LEU A 54 17.25 4.33 -14.73
C LEU A 54 18.12 3.76 -15.85
N MET A 55 18.12 2.45 -16.06
CA MET A 55 18.88 1.80 -17.12
C MET A 55 18.42 2.24 -18.50
N ARG A 56 17.10 2.30 -18.75
CA ARG A 56 16.56 2.83 -20.02
C ARG A 56 16.91 4.30 -20.22
N ARG A 57 16.81 5.13 -19.18
CA ARG A 57 17.10 6.57 -19.28
C ARG A 57 18.56 6.85 -19.59
N TYR A 58 19.46 6.00 -19.10
CA TYR A 58 20.91 6.19 -19.17
C TYR A 58 21.61 5.12 -20.01
N GLU A 59 20.89 4.41 -20.89
CA GLU A 59 21.45 3.37 -21.77
C GLU A 59 22.61 3.90 -22.63
N ASN A 60 22.52 5.15 -23.08
CA ASN A 60 23.55 5.81 -23.89
C ASN A 60 24.81 6.21 -23.10
N LEU A 61 24.84 6.00 -21.77
CA LEU A 61 25.97 6.39 -20.91
C LEU A 61 27.06 5.29 -20.84
N GLY A 62 26.78 4.09 -21.36
CA GLY A 62 27.72 3.00 -21.55
C GLY A 62 27.17 1.64 -21.11
N ASP A 63 27.73 0.58 -21.69
CA ASP A 63 27.21 -0.79 -21.58
C ASP A 63 27.36 -1.41 -20.17
N ASP A 64 28.29 -0.91 -19.36
CA ASP A 64 28.59 -1.44 -18.01
C ASP A 64 27.73 -0.80 -16.88
N LEU A 65 26.57 -0.22 -17.21
CA LEU A 65 25.75 0.52 -16.24
C LEU A 65 25.22 -0.40 -15.12
N GLU A 66 24.84 -1.63 -15.47
CA GLU A 66 24.38 -2.65 -14.51
C GLU A 66 25.47 -3.01 -13.50
N ASP A 67 26.65 -3.36 -14.01
CA ASP A 67 27.82 -3.75 -13.20
C ASP A 67 28.22 -2.62 -12.24
N GLN A 68 28.14 -1.37 -12.69
CA GLN A 68 28.42 -0.20 -11.86
C GLN A 68 27.38 -0.01 -10.77
N PHE A 69 26.09 -0.23 -11.06
CA PHE A 69 25.04 -0.22 -10.05
C PHE A 69 25.25 -1.34 -9.02
N GLN A 70 25.54 -2.55 -9.49
CA GLN A 70 25.83 -3.69 -8.63
C GLN A 70 27.03 -3.40 -7.72
N ARG A 71 28.06 -2.73 -8.24
CA ARG A 71 29.22 -2.30 -7.45
C ARG A 71 28.85 -1.27 -6.38
N LEU A 72 28.02 -0.27 -6.71
CA LEU A 72 27.54 0.72 -5.73
C LEU A 72 26.73 0.09 -4.61
N VAL A 73 25.93 -0.95 -4.92
CA VAL A 73 25.16 -1.70 -3.92
C VAL A 73 26.09 -2.58 -3.08
N ALA A 74 26.97 -3.36 -3.72
CA ALA A 74 27.92 -4.24 -3.06
C ALA A 74 28.87 -3.48 -2.13
N ASP A 75 29.36 -2.31 -2.56
CA ASP A 75 30.23 -1.45 -1.76
C ASP A 75 29.45 -0.58 -0.74
N GLY A 76 28.10 -0.69 -0.69
CA GLY A 76 27.25 -0.06 0.32
C GLY A 76 26.95 1.43 0.12
N PHE A 77 27.18 1.98 -1.08
CA PHE A 77 26.83 3.38 -1.41
C PHE A 77 25.35 3.54 -1.78
N LEU A 78 24.74 2.48 -2.30
CA LEU A 78 23.31 2.36 -2.53
C LEU A 78 22.75 1.26 -1.65
N VAL A 79 21.52 1.47 -1.20
CA VAL A 79 20.73 0.43 -0.55
C VAL A 79 19.41 0.31 -1.30
N GLU A 80 18.91 -0.91 -1.42
CA GLU A 80 17.56 -1.12 -1.92
C GLU A 80 16.59 -0.38 -0.99
N ARG A 81 15.78 0.51 -1.57
CA ARG A 81 14.59 1.00 -0.91
C ARG A 81 13.64 -0.17 -0.86
N ARG A 82 13.75 -0.96 0.21
CA ARG A 82 12.69 -1.89 0.58
C ARG A 82 11.42 -1.08 0.67
N SER A 83 10.56 -1.26 -0.31
CA SER A 83 9.22 -0.71 -0.27
C SER A 83 8.52 -1.35 0.91
N ALA A 84 8.52 -0.67 2.07
CA ALA A 84 7.49 -0.91 3.09
C ALA A 84 6.08 -0.79 2.48
N ARG A 85 5.97 -0.10 1.33
CA ARG A 85 4.77 0.09 0.50
C ARG A 85 4.09 -1.16 -0.07
N ASN A 86 4.61 -2.38 0.12
CA ASN A 86 3.87 -3.59 -0.28
C ASN A 86 3.54 -4.54 0.88
N GLN A 87 3.95 -4.22 2.11
CA GLN A 87 3.51 -4.96 3.29
C GLN A 87 2.51 -4.15 4.11
N ASP A 88 2.72 -2.84 4.31
CA ASP A 88 1.79 -2.04 5.12
C ASP A 88 0.47 -1.69 4.40
N ASP A 89 0.49 -1.35 3.10
CA ASP A 89 -0.75 -1.07 2.34
C ASP A 89 -1.62 -2.31 2.15
N ARG A 90 -1.02 -3.52 2.09
CA ARG A 90 -1.79 -4.77 2.04
C ARG A 90 -2.32 -5.19 3.41
N ASN A 91 -1.59 -4.93 4.49
CA ASN A 91 -2.04 -5.31 5.83
C ASN A 91 -3.09 -4.33 6.37
N GLU A 92 -2.98 -3.01 6.15
CA GLU A 92 -4.04 -2.05 6.53
C GLU A 92 -5.31 -2.20 5.67
N SER A 93 -5.18 -2.68 4.42
CA SER A 93 -6.34 -2.99 3.56
C SER A 93 -6.93 -4.39 3.80
N GLN A 94 -6.29 -5.23 4.62
CA GLN A 94 -6.80 -6.57 4.99
C GLN A 94 -7.21 -6.68 6.47
N VAL A 95 -6.77 -5.77 7.35
CA VAL A 95 -7.31 -5.70 8.71
C VAL A 95 -8.67 -5.01 8.64
N PHE A 96 -9.73 -5.81 8.72
CA PHE A 96 -11.09 -5.32 8.88
C PHE A 96 -11.14 -4.37 10.09
N ASN A 97 -11.58 -3.13 9.85
CA ASN A 97 -11.70 -2.12 10.88
C ASN A 97 -13.19 -1.85 11.15
N LEU A 98 -13.66 -2.29 12.32
CA LEU A 98 -15.06 -2.19 12.71
C LEU A 98 -15.54 -0.73 12.80
N ASP A 99 -14.72 0.20 13.29
CA ASP A 99 -15.09 1.61 13.40
C ASP A 99 -15.28 2.26 12.03
N LYS A 100 -14.41 1.94 11.06
CA LYS A 100 -14.58 2.37 9.66
C LYS A 100 -15.85 1.78 9.05
N ALA A 101 -16.14 0.50 9.31
CA ALA A 101 -17.34 -0.18 8.84
C ALA A 101 -18.63 0.48 9.39
N LYS A 102 -18.67 0.77 10.70
CA LYS A 102 -19.77 1.50 11.34
C LYS A 102 -19.96 2.90 10.75
N GLY A 103 -18.87 3.65 10.60
CA GLY A 103 -18.90 5.00 10.04
C GLY A 103 -19.46 5.03 8.63
N PHE A 104 -19.06 4.07 7.78
CA PHE A 104 -19.61 3.93 6.43
C PHE A 104 -21.10 3.56 6.44
N ALA A 105 -21.49 2.55 7.23
CA ALA A 105 -22.91 2.16 7.34
C ALA A 105 -23.78 3.33 7.81
N ARG A 106 -23.35 4.06 8.84
CA ARG A 106 -24.02 5.26 9.34
C ARG A 106 -24.16 6.34 8.25
N PHE A 107 -23.11 6.60 7.49
CA PHE A 107 -23.13 7.57 6.40
C PHE A 107 -24.18 7.21 5.33
N VAL A 108 -24.19 5.95 4.88
CA VAL A 108 -25.14 5.46 3.88
C VAL A 108 -26.58 5.56 4.40
N ILE A 109 -26.82 5.14 5.65
CA ILE A 109 -28.15 5.11 6.26
C ILE A 109 -28.71 6.51 6.48
N LEU A 110 -27.92 7.42 7.03
CA LEU A 110 -28.35 8.80 7.24
C LEU A 110 -28.50 9.54 5.91
N GLY A 111 -27.67 9.23 4.91
CA GLY A 111 -27.82 9.79 3.57
C GLY A 111 -29.12 9.36 2.88
N ALA A 112 -29.57 8.14 3.12
CA ALA A 112 -30.78 7.59 2.50
C ALA A 112 -32.08 7.93 3.25
N LEU A 113 -32.07 7.80 4.58
CA LEU A 113 -33.25 7.94 5.43
C LEU A 113 -33.32 9.31 6.14
N GLY A 114 -32.26 10.12 6.05
CA GLY A 114 -32.18 11.39 6.75
C GLY A 114 -32.32 11.19 8.27
N PRO A 115 -33.00 12.12 8.98
CA PRO A 115 -33.21 12.03 10.42
C PRO A 115 -33.94 10.76 10.87
N ALA A 116 -34.77 10.15 10.02
CA ALA A 116 -35.46 8.90 10.33
C ALA A 116 -34.48 7.72 10.53
N GLY A 117 -33.28 7.79 9.95
CA GLY A 117 -32.22 6.81 10.14
C GLY A 117 -31.44 6.93 11.45
N SER A 118 -31.69 7.96 12.28
CA SER A 118 -30.86 8.26 13.46
C SER A 118 -30.87 7.12 14.49
N HIS A 119 -32.03 6.53 14.76
CA HIS A 119 -32.14 5.39 15.67
C HIS A 119 -31.33 4.18 15.17
N ARG A 120 -31.29 3.95 13.86
CA ARG A 120 -30.50 2.88 13.24
C ARG A 120 -29.00 3.17 13.29
N ALA A 121 -28.60 4.41 13.02
CA ALA A 121 -27.22 4.85 13.17
C ALA A 121 -26.70 4.64 14.61
N GLU A 122 -27.50 4.97 15.62
CA GLU A 122 -27.12 4.75 17.02
C GLU A 122 -26.99 3.26 17.39
N ARG A 123 -27.78 2.37 16.79
CA ARG A 123 -27.64 0.92 17.00
C ARG A 123 -26.32 0.40 16.40
N ILE A 124 -25.97 0.85 15.21
CA ILE A 124 -24.70 0.54 14.54
C ILE A 124 -23.48 0.94 15.39
N GLU A 125 -23.50 2.13 15.99
CA GLU A 125 -22.39 2.58 16.85
C GLU A 125 -22.18 1.66 18.05
N ARG A 126 -23.25 1.03 18.56
CA ARG A 126 -23.21 0.11 19.71
C ARG A 126 -22.72 -1.30 19.37
N CYS A 127 -22.66 -1.71 18.11
CA CYS A 127 -22.16 -3.04 17.72
C CYS A 127 -20.71 -3.21 18.18
N VAL A 128 -20.34 -4.26 18.89
CA VAL A 128 -18.96 -4.41 19.41
C VAL A 128 -18.11 -5.36 18.58
N ASN A 129 -18.74 -6.11 17.69
CA ASN A 129 -18.09 -7.08 16.81
C ASN A 129 -18.69 -7.02 15.37
N PRO A 130 -18.04 -7.67 14.40
CA PRO A 130 -18.51 -7.70 13.00
C PRO A 130 -19.84 -8.43 12.81
N GLU A 131 -20.15 -9.41 13.65
CA GLU A 131 -21.37 -10.20 13.56
C GLU A 131 -22.60 -9.36 13.94
N ASP A 132 -22.54 -8.64 15.06
CA ASP A 132 -23.58 -7.70 15.51
C ASP A 132 -23.88 -6.67 14.42
N LEU A 133 -22.83 -6.12 13.81
CA LEU A 133 -22.96 -5.11 12.76
C LEU A 133 -23.59 -5.72 11.49
N TYR A 134 -23.21 -6.95 11.14
CA TYR A 134 -23.84 -7.65 10.02
C TYR A 134 -25.33 -7.87 10.25
N LEU A 135 -25.73 -8.35 11.43
CA LEU A 135 -27.13 -8.61 11.76
C LEU A 135 -27.97 -7.33 11.73
N GLU A 136 -27.42 -6.22 12.25
CA GLU A 136 -28.10 -4.92 12.21
C GLU A 136 -28.30 -4.42 10.78
N ILE A 137 -27.28 -4.55 9.92
CA ILE A 137 -27.37 -4.13 8.52
C ILE A 137 -28.31 -5.04 7.73
N GLN A 138 -28.30 -6.35 8.01
CA GLN A 138 -29.22 -7.31 7.39
C GLN A 138 -30.69 -7.01 7.72
N ASP A 139 -31.02 -6.77 8.99
CA ASP A 139 -32.37 -6.38 9.42
C ASP A 139 -32.81 -5.07 8.75
N LEU A 140 -31.88 -4.13 8.58
CA LEU A 140 -32.16 -2.93 7.81
C LEU A 140 -32.45 -3.25 6.34
N CYS A 141 -31.63 -4.07 5.68
CA CYS A 141 -31.85 -4.46 4.29
C CYS A 141 -33.23 -5.10 4.06
N ASP A 142 -33.72 -5.89 5.02
CA ASP A 142 -35.04 -6.52 4.95
C ASP A 142 -36.18 -5.50 5.12
N THR A 143 -35.94 -4.41 5.87
CA THR A 143 -36.94 -3.36 6.13
C THR A 143 -36.91 -2.19 5.15
N LEU A 144 -35.78 -1.92 4.48
CA LEU A 144 -35.60 -0.81 3.53
C LEU A 144 -36.65 -0.73 2.41
N PRO A 145 -37.09 -1.84 1.77
CA PRO A 145 -38.10 -1.79 0.71
C PRO A 145 -39.45 -1.25 1.17
N SER A 146 -39.75 -1.29 2.48
CA SER A 146 -40.98 -0.74 3.06
C SER A 146 -40.87 0.75 3.41
N LEU A 147 -39.64 1.27 3.52
CA LEU A 147 -39.35 2.64 3.98
C LEU A 147 -39.00 3.60 2.84
N LEU A 148 -38.55 3.07 1.70
CA LEU A 148 -38.05 3.83 0.56
C LEU A 148 -38.73 3.41 -0.74
N SER A 149 -38.62 4.24 -1.79
CA SER A 149 -38.99 3.82 -3.14
C SER A 149 -38.08 2.69 -3.62
N SER A 150 -38.58 1.80 -4.48
CA SER A 150 -37.81 0.65 -4.98
C SER A 150 -36.46 1.03 -5.59
N ARG A 151 -36.37 2.19 -6.26
CA ARG A 151 -35.12 2.70 -6.85
C ARG A 151 -34.12 3.13 -5.77
N GLN A 152 -34.58 3.82 -4.72
CA GLN A 152 -33.73 4.26 -3.62
C GLN A 152 -33.30 3.08 -2.75
N ALA A 153 -34.23 2.16 -2.43
CA ALA A 153 -33.93 0.93 -1.70
C ALA A 153 -32.84 0.13 -2.43
N LYS A 154 -32.99 -0.10 -3.74
CA LYS A 154 -31.96 -0.80 -4.53
C LYS A 154 -30.61 -0.09 -4.47
N HIS A 155 -30.57 1.23 -4.67
CA HIS A 155 -29.31 1.98 -4.62
C HIS A 155 -28.61 1.84 -3.26
N VAL A 156 -29.36 1.89 -2.16
CA VAL A 156 -28.80 1.72 -0.81
C VAL A 156 -28.27 0.30 -0.61
N LEU A 157 -29.00 -0.72 -1.08
CA LEU A 157 -28.58 -2.12 -1.02
C LEU A 157 -27.28 -2.33 -1.81
N ASP A 158 -27.19 -1.78 -3.04
CA ASP A 158 -25.98 -1.85 -3.87
C ASP A 158 -24.77 -1.18 -3.17
N GLN A 159 -25.00 -0.12 -2.38
CA GLN A 159 -23.94 0.54 -1.60
C GLN A 159 -23.51 -0.25 -0.34
N LEU A 160 -24.42 -1.02 0.25
CA LEU A 160 -24.14 -1.82 1.46
C LEU A 160 -23.61 -3.22 1.13
N GLU A 161 -23.80 -3.72 -0.09
CA GLU A 161 -23.36 -5.05 -0.52
C GLU A 161 -21.85 -5.32 -0.26
N PRO A 162 -20.91 -4.44 -0.65
CA PRO A 162 -19.48 -4.69 -0.42
C PRO A 162 -19.14 -4.75 1.09
N LEU A 163 -19.85 -3.96 1.90
CA LEU A 163 -19.69 -3.97 3.35
C LEU A 163 -20.21 -5.29 3.93
N MET A 164 -21.38 -5.75 3.51
CA MET A 164 -21.97 -7.02 3.96
C MET A 164 -21.10 -8.23 3.62
N ALA A 165 -20.52 -8.25 2.41
CA ALA A 165 -19.55 -9.27 2.02
C ALA A 165 -18.31 -9.23 2.91
N SER A 166 -17.77 -8.04 3.19
CA SER A 166 -16.62 -7.85 4.09
C SER A 166 -16.92 -8.32 5.51
N LEU A 167 -18.10 -7.99 6.04
CA LEU A 167 -18.55 -8.43 7.37
C LEU A 167 -18.75 -9.95 7.44
N SER A 168 -19.28 -10.58 6.38
CA SER A 168 -19.46 -12.03 6.32
C SER A 168 -18.15 -12.82 6.42
N ALA A 169 -17.06 -12.27 5.88
CA ALA A 169 -15.75 -12.90 5.92
C ALA A 169 -15.13 -12.90 7.34
N HIS A 170 -15.59 -12.02 8.23
CA HIS A 170 -15.00 -11.78 9.55
C HIS A 170 -15.91 -12.20 10.72
N ARG A 171 -16.97 -12.98 10.48
CA ARG A 171 -17.87 -13.45 11.56
C ARG A 171 -17.30 -14.59 12.39
N SER A 172 -16.21 -15.23 11.94
CA SER A 172 -15.71 -16.49 12.52
C SER A 172 -14.35 -16.38 13.22
N ASP A 173 -13.80 -15.18 13.39
CA ASP A 173 -12.48 -14.96 14.01
C ASP A 173 -12.61 -14.21 15.36
N GLY A 174 -13.48 -14.73 16.23
CA GLY A 174 -13.75 -14.22 17.57
C GLY A 174 -13.54 -15.27 18.65
#